data_AF-A0A2X1Q768-F1
#
_entry.id   AF-A0A2X1Q768-F1
#
_cell.length_a   1.000
_cell.length_b   1.000
_cell.length_c   1.000
_cell.angle_alpha   90.00
_cell.angle_beta   90.00
_cell.angle_gamma   90.00
#
_symmetry.space_group_name_H-M   'P 1'
#
loop_
_entity.id
_entity.type
_entity.pdbx_description
1 polymer ?
#
loop_
_entity_poly.entity_id
_entity_poly.type
_entity_poly.pdbx_seq_one_letter_code
_entity_poly.pdbx_strand_id
1 'polypeptide(L)'
;MNLRQQQQQAFDRSGEPLIVGNVSHCPLPPETLAALGPDSPYVVQVYGSGLTGEVYRLRIAGKEYNLKKRRAVAGVANLNGQLSFLNEVQRRQALQQLKDDPVTAPRFTHIVPTLYADYRLGILLSPWIDGEPIHQLTPSLIAQLFTTLEACEEQGLMEWDLCSGNLLVDRQEQLWLFDFGYMYPFDPLREFNSNGLADPLFHFVERFETRFFF
;
A
#
# COMPACT_ATOMS: atom_id res chain seq x y z
N MET A 1 1.90 2.44 23.78
CA MET A 1 2.66 2.24 22.53
C MET A 1 3.00 0.77 22.44
N ASN A 2 2.59 0.08 21.38
CA ASN A 2 2.83 -1.36 21.23
C ASN A 2 4.25 -1.63 20.69
N LEU A 3 4.68 -2.90 20.70
CA LEU A 3 6.02 -3.32 20.24
C LEU A 3 6.31 -2.88 18.80
N ARG A 4 5.31 -3.01 17.91
CA ARG A 4 5.39 -2.57 16.50
C ARG A 4 5.77 -1.08 16.40
N GLN A 5 5.05 -0.21 17.10
CA GLN A 5 5.31 1.23 17.09
C GLN A 5 6.71 1.55 17.61
N GLN A 6 7.19 0.83 18.64
CA GLN A 6 8.54 0.99 19.17
C GLN A 6 9.60 0.60 18.13
N GLN A 7 9.41 -0.52 17.43
CA GLN A 7 10.30 -0.97 16.35
C GLN A 7 10.33 0.02 15.18
N GLN A 8 9.16 0.53 14.76
CA GLN A 8 9.06 1.53 13.70
C GLN A 8 9.76 2.85 14.08
N GLN A 9 9.61 3.32 15.32
CA GLN A 9 10.35 4.48 15.81
C GLN A 9 11.85 4.23 15.96
N ALA A 10 12.27 3.02 16.32
CA ALA A 10 13.67 2.64 16.36
C ALA A 10 14.28 2.66 14.96
N PHE A 11 13.60 2.08 13.97
CA PHE A 11 14.00 2.12 12.56
C PHE A 11 14.03 3.55 12.01
N ASP A 12 13.02 4.37 12.32
CA ASP A 12 12.99 5.74 11.83
C ASP A 12 14.21 6.53 12.34
N ARG A 13 14.52 6.40 13.64
CA ARG A 13 15.68 7.04 14.29
C ARG A 13 17.03 6.49 13.86
N SER A 14 17.12 5.24 13.38
CA SER A 14 18.41 4.65 13.01
C SER A 14 19.01 5.26 11.75
N GLY A 15 18.19 5.88 10.89
CA GLY A 15 18.65 6.42 9.60
C GLY A 15 18.91 5.36 8.53
N GLU A 16 18.73 4.07 8.85
CA GLU A 16 18.93 2.95 7.92
C GLU A 16 18.09 3.11 6.65
N PRO A 17 18.61 2.74 5.47
CA PRO A 17 17.85 2.81 4.23
C PRO A 17 16.73 1.76 4.22
N LEU A 18 15.62 2.10 3.58
CA LEU A 18 14.56 1.14 3.23
C LEU A 18 14.15 1.42 1.79
N ILE A 19 14.63 0.56 0.90
CA ILE A 19 14.42 0.63 -0.54
C ILE A 19 13.71 -0.64 -0.98
N VAL A 20 12.70 -0.49 -1.85
CA VAL A 20 11.96 -1.60 -2.47
C VAL A 20 11.97 -1.41 -3.98
N GLY A 21 12.08 -2.50 -4.75
CA GLY A 21 12.13 -2.45 -6.21
C GLY A 21 13.53 -2.07 -6.74
N ASN A 22 13.59 -1.55 -7.96
CA ASN A 22 14.86 -1.26 -8.65
C ASN A 22 14.88 0.15 -9.23
N VAL A 23 15.97 0.88 -8.99
CA VAL A 23 16.17 2.23 -9.54
C VAL A 23 16.11 2.26 -11.07
N SER A 24 16.49 1.17 -11.75
CA SER A 24 16.41 1.06 -13.21
C SER A 24 14.98 1.09 -13.74
N HIS A 25 13.96 0.85 -12.90
CA HIS A 25 12.56 0.95 -13.26
C HIS A 25 12.01 2.38 -13.10
N CYS A 26 12.79 3.30 -12.53
CA CYS A 26 12.38 4.70 -12.38
C CYS A 26 12.47 5.43 -13.74
N PRO A 27 11.46 6.19 -14.14
CA PRO A 27 11.49 6.97 -15.38
C PRO A 27 12.38 8.22 -15.30
N LEU A 28 12.75 8.63 -14.09
CA LEU A 28 13.65 9.74 -13.75
C LEU A 28 14.48 9.33 -12.52
N PRO A 29 15.62 9.99 -12.22
CA PRO A 29 16.33 9.75 -10.97
C PRO A 29 15.42 9.90 -9.73
N PRO A 30 15.54 9.04 -8.70
CA PRO A 30 14.70 9.09 -7.50
C PRO A 30 14.63 10.47 -6.83
N GLU A 31 15.75 11.18 -6.75
CA GLU A 31 15.82 12.53 -6.17
C GLU A 31 15.01 13.54 -7.00
N THR A 32 15.05 13.39 -8.33
CA THR A 32 14.22 14.18 -9.25
C THR A 32 12.74 13.89 -9.04
N LEU A 33 12.35 12.61 -8.90
CA LEU A 33 10.98 12.21 -8.59
C LEU A 33 10.50 12.81 -7.26
N ALA A 34 11.34 12.75 -6.21
CA ALA A 34 11.05 13.34 -4.91
C ALA A 34 10.88 14.87 -4.96
N ALA A 35 11.63 15.55 -5.83
CA ALA A 35 11.56 17.00 -6.00
C ALA A 35 10.36 17.48 -6.85
N LEU A 36 9.63 16.59 -7.54
CA LEU A 36 8.51 17.01 -8.40
C LEU A 36 7.43 17.75 -7.60
N GLY A 37 7.09 18.96 -8.06
CA GLY A 37 5.93 19.73 -7.60
C GLY A 37 4.70 19.53 -8.50
N PRO A 38 3.53 20.05 -8.09
CA PRO A 38 2.29 19.95 -8.88
C PRO A 38 2.39 20.61 -10.25
N ASP A 39 3.20 21.67 -10.38
CA ASP A 39 3.39 22.42 -11.64
C ASP A 39 4.43 21.79 -12.58
N SER A 40 4.98 20.63 -12.23
CA SER A 40 5.93 19.92 -13.09
C SER A 40 5.26 19.53 -14.42
N PRO A 41 5.96 19.66 -15.57
CA PRO A 41 5.41 19.24 -16.86
C PRO A 41 5.17 17.72 -16.95
N TYR A 42 5.73 16.94 -16.03
CA TYR A 42 5.50 15.49 -15.95
C TYR A 42 4.23 15.13 -15.18
N VAL A 43 3.67 16.04 -14.39
CA VAL A 43 2.48 15.80 -13.56
C VAL A 43 1.24 16.07 -14.39
N VAL A 44 0.43 15.03 -14.60
CA VAL A 44 -0.84 15.12 -15.32
C VAL A 44 -1.99 15.45 -14.35
N GLN A 45 -1.92 14.90 -13.14
CA GLN A 45 -2.96 15.09 -12.14
C GLN A 45 -2.40 14.89 -10.73
N VAL A 46 -2.94 15.65 -9.77
CA VAL A 46 -2.62 15.54 -8.35
C VAL A 46 -3.86 15.10 -7.58
N TYR A 47 -3.69 14.11 -6.72
CA TYR A 47 -4.69 13.61 -5.78
C TYR A 47 -4.21 13.95 -4.36
N GLY A 48 -4.73 15.05 -3.83
CA GLY A 48 -4.31 15.62 -2.54
C GLY A 48 -5.24 15.33 -1.36
N SER A 49 -6.29 14.52 -1.55
CA SER A 49 -7.27 14.21 -0.50
C SER A 49 -6.81 13.15 0.52
N GLY A 50 -5.70 12.44 0.23
CA GLY A 50 -5.16 11.41 1.12
C GLY A 50 -4.55 11.98 2.40
N LEU A 51 -4.86 11.37 3.55
CA LEU A 51 -4.38 11.82 4.87
C LEU A 51 -2.90 11.47 5.13
N THR A 52 -2.37 10.47 4.42
CA THR A 52 -1.06 9.85 4.68
C THR A 52 0.00 10.18 3.63
N GLY A 53 -0.39 10.73 2.49
CA GLY A 53 0.50 11.06 1.37
C GLY A 53 -0.19 11.92 0.31
N GLU A 54 0.60 12.44 -0.62
CA GLU A 54 0.13 13.11 -1.84
C GLU A 54 0.43 12.20 -3.03
N VAL A 55 -0.53 12.04 -3.94
CA VAL A 55 -0.40 11.11 -5.06
C VAL A 55 -0.40 11.88 -6.38
N TYR A 56 0.64 11.71 -7.19
CA TYR A 56 0.79 12.35 -8.49
C TYR A 56 0.67 11.30 -9.58
N ARG A 57 -0.23 11.52 -10.54
CA ARG A 57 -0.23 10.80 -11.81
C ARG A 57 0.80 11.47 -12.72
N LEU A 58 1.86 10.73 -13.06
CA LEU A 58 2.91 11.20 -13.93
C LEU A 58 2.73 10.65 -15.34
N ARG A 59 3.18 11.40 -16.34
CA ARG A 59 3.37 10.92 -17.70
C ARG A 59 4.76 11.27 -18.20
N ILE A 60 5.58 10.25 -18.43
CA ILE A 60 7.00 10.39 -18.81
C ILE A 60 7.28 9.41 -19.94
N ALA A 61 7.84 9.92 -21.05
CA ALA A 61 8.13 9.13 -22.25
C ALA A 61 6.94 8.26 -22.74
N GLY A 62 5.71 8.80 -22.67
CA GLY A 62 4.48 8.12 -23.10
C GLY A 62 3.97 7.03 -22.15
N LYS A 63 4.63 6.78 -21.01
CA LYS A 63 4.17 5.87 -19.96
C LYS A 63 3.62 6.64 -18.78
N GLU A 64 2.69 6.03 -18.06
CA GLU A 64 2.05 6.63 -16.89
C GLU A 64 2.43 5.92 -15.60
N TYR A 65 2.58 6.72 -14.54
CA TYR A 65 3.05 6.27 -13.24
C TYR A 65 2.21 6.89 -12.13
N ASN A 66 2.13 6.19 -11.01
CA ASN A 66 1.62 6.69 -9.77
C ASN A 66 2.80 6.95 -8.81
N LEU A 67 3.02 8.21 -8.45
CA LEU A 67 4.02 8.62 -7.47
C LEU A 67 3.31 9.05 -6.19
N LYS A 68 3.38 8.22 -5.14
CA LYS A 68 2.95 8.58 -3.78
C LYS A 68 4.13 9.21 -3.04
N LYS A 69 3.93 10.42 -2.53
CA LYS A 69 4.91 11.19 -1.77
C LYS A 69 4.49 11.28 -0.31
N ARG A 70 5.44 11.13 0.60
CA ARG A 70 5.24 11.38 2.03
C ARG A 70 4.96 12.86 2.25
N ARG A 71 3.93 13.18 3.04
CA ARG A 71 3.69 14.56 3.49
C ARG A 71 4.74 14.98 4.50
N ALA A 72 5.15 16.26 4.46
CA ALA A 72 5.97 16.85 5.51
C ALA A 72 5.27 16.82 6.88
N VAL A 73 3.94 16.98 6.88
CA VAL A 73 3.08 16.86 8.07
C VAL A 73 1.97 15.87 7.76
N ALA A 74 1.89 14.77 8.52
CA ALA A 74 0.82 13.79 8.38
C ALA A 74 -0.54 14.43 8.73
N GLY A 75 -1.57 14.13 7.93
CA GLY A 75 -2.93 14.62 8.19
C GLY A 75 -3.62 13.93 9.37
N VAL A 76 -3.02 12.84 9.88
CA VAL A 76 -3.47 12.11 11.07
C VAL A 76 -2.48 12.34 12.20
N ALA A 77 -2.96 12.93 13.30
CA ALA A 77 -2.13 13.31 14.43
C ALA A 77 -1.62 12.13 15.27
N ASN A 78 -2.29 10.97 15.22
CA ASN A 78 -1.89 9.81 16.02
C ASN A 78 -0.62 9.15 15.48
N LEU A 79 0.04 8.34 16.33
CA LEU A 79 1.33 7.74 16.00
C LEU A 79 1.28 6.79 14.79
N ASN A 80 0.17 6.07 14.59
CA ASN A 80 0.00 5.20 13.43
C ASN A 80 -0.05 6.02 12.13
N GLY A 81 -0.72 7.17 12.16
CA GLY A 81 -0.76 8.11 11.05
C GLY A 81 0.59 8.73 10.71
N GLN A 82 1.38 9.07 11.74
CA GLN A 82 2.74 9.59 11.54
C GLN A 82 3.69 8.55 10.93
N LEU A 83 3.50 7.28 11.30
CA LEU A 83 4.31 6.15 10.83
C LEU A 83 3.74 5.46 9.59
N SER A 84 2.59 5.91 9.06
CA SER A 84 1.87 5.18 8.01
C SER A 84 2.69 5.04 6.72
N PHE A 85 3.49 6.04 6.37
CA PHE A 85 4.35 5.97 5.18
C PHE A 85 5.50 4.97 5.39
N LEU A 86 6.12 4.93 6.58
CA LEU A 86 7.10 3.90 6.90
C LEU A 86 6.45 2.51 6.81
N ASN A 87 5.26 2.38 7.39
CA ASN A 87 4.50 1.14 7.38
C ASN A 87 4.20 0.69 5.94
N GLU A 88 3.69 1.58 5.09
CA GLU A 88 3.46 1.32 3.67
C GLU A 88 4.72 0.75 3.00
N VAL A 89 5.88 1.40 3.12
CA VAL A 89 7.11 0.94 2.46
C VAL A 89 7.56 -0.42 3.02
N GLN A 90 7.43 -0.65 4.33
CA GLN A 90 7.71 -1.96 4.94
C GLN A 90 6.75 -3.05 4.44
N ARG A 91 5.46 -2.72 4.24
CA ARG A 91 4.47 -3.67 3.70
C ARG A 91 4.73 -3.95 2.22
N ARG A 92 5.12 -2.94 1.45
CA ARG A 92 5.55 -3.09 0.05
C ARG A 92 6.76 -4.00 -0.07
N GLN A 93 7.71 -3.92 0.86
CA GLN A 93 8.85 -4.83 0.91
C GLN A 93 8.42 -6.28 1.15
N ALA A 94 7.56 -6.52 2.15
CA ALA A 94 7.05 -7.86 2.45
C ALA A 94 6.24 -8.43 1.27
N LEU A 95 5.34 -7.64 0.70
CA LEU A 95 4.54 -8.04 -0.47
C LEU A 95 5.43 -8.29 -1.69
N GLN A 96 6.51 -7.53 -1.90
CA GLN A 96 7.43 -7.78 -3.00
C GLN A 96 8.12 -9.14 -2.86
N GLN A 97 8.57 -9.50 -1.65
CA GLN A 97 9.17 -10.82 -1.39
C GLN A 97 8.19 -11.96 -1.73
N LEU A 98 6.91 -11.80 -1.40
CA LEU A 98 5.85 -12.76 -1.74
C LEU A 98 5.53 -12.80 -3.25
N LYS A 99 5.75 -11.69 -3.96
CA LYS A 99 5.55 -11.63 -5.42
C LYS A 99 6.76 -12.16 -6.20
N ASP A 100 7.94 -12.17 -5.59
CA ASP A 100 9.16 -12.69 -6.18
C ASP A 100 9.30 -14.23 -6.03
N ASP A 101 8.59 -14.83 -5.06
CA ASP A 101 8.53 -16.27 -4.87
C ASP A 101 7.50 -16.92 -5.82
N PRO A 102 7.90 -17.80 -6.76
CA PRO A 102 6.98 -18.44 -7.71
C PRO A 102 5.85 -19.24 -7.06
N VAL A 103 6.02 -19.71 -5.82
CA VAL A 103 4.99 -20.49 -5.10
C VAL A 103 3.85 -19.58 -4.64
N THR A 104 4.17 -18.39 -4.14
CA THR A 104 3.20 -17.47 -3.54
C THR A 104 2.72 -16.41 -4.52
N ALA A 105 3.54 -16.03 -5.50
CA ALA A 105 3.27 -14.97 -6.48
C ALA A 105 1.87 -15.02 -7.14
N PRO A 106 1.32 -16.19 -7.55
CA PRO A 106 0.00 -16.24 -8.17
C PRO A 106 -1.14 -15.72 -7.29
N ARG A 107 -0.99 -15.73 -5.96
CA ARG A 107 -2.01 -15.24 -5.01
C ARG A 107 -1.93 -13.74 -4.75
N PHE A 108 -0.88 -13.06 -5.21
CA PHE A 108 -0.63 -11.62 -4.98
C PHE A 108 -0.70 -10.79 -6.26
N THR A 109 -1.33 -11.32 -7.31
CA THR A 109 -1.50 -10.65 -8.61
C THR A 109 -2.41 -9.42 -8.54
N HIS A 110 -3.35 -9.40 -7.59
CA HIS A 110 -4.28 -8.28 -7.34
C HIS A 110 -3.73 -7.20 -6.41
N ILE A 111 -2.47 -7.32 -5.96
CA ILE A 111 -1.77 -6.27 -5.22
C ILE A 111 -1.05 -5.37 -6.22
N VAL A 112 -1.21 -4.05 -6.12
CA VAL A 112 -0.50 -3.12 -7.01
C VAL A 112 1.03 -3.35 -6.97
N PRO A 113 1.71 -3.36 -8.13
CA PRO A 113 3.16 -3.57 -8.17
C PRO A 113 3.93 -2.36 -7.63
N THR A 114 5.16 -2.61 -7.18
CA THR A 114 6.10 -1.56 -6.73
C THR A 114 7.24 -1.51 -7.73
N LEU A 115 7.43 -0.38 -8.41
CA LEU A 115 8.59 -0.19 -9.28
C LEU A 115 9.80 0.20 -8.47
N TYR A 116 9.60 1.17 -7.58
CA TYR A 116 10.63 1.68 -6.69
C TYR A 116 9.98 2.36 -5.48
N ALA A 117 10.54 2.20 -4.29
CA ALA A 117 10.20 3.01 -3.13
C ALA A 117 11.46 3.31 -2.34
N ASP A 118 11.55 4.53 -1.81
CA ASP A 118 12.61 4.94 -0.90
C ASP A 118 11.98 5.71 0.25
N TYR A 119 12.07 5.12 1.44
CA TYR A 119 11.50 5.71 2.65
C TYR A 119 12.13 7.06 3.02
N ARG A 120 13.45 7.20 2.82
CA ARG A 120 14.22 8.38 3.22
C ARG A 120 14.01 9.53 2.25
N LEU A 121 13.89 9.24 0.96
CA LEU A 121 13.43 10.21 -0.04
C LEU A 121 11.93 10.51 0.05
N GLY A 122 11.16 9.68 0.77
CA GLY A 122 9.74 9.88 0.98
C GLY A 122 8.90 9.62 -0.28
N ILE A 123 9.31 8.66 -1.12
CA ILE A 123 8.62 8.35 -2.39
C ILE A 123 8.30 6.87 -2.55
N LEU A 124 7.20 6.60 -3.23
CA LEU A 124 6.79 5.29 -3.71
C LEU A 124 6.25 5.43 -5.13
N LEU A 125 6.82 4.67 -6.05
CA LEU A 125 6.49 4.64 -7.47
C LEU A 125 5.88 3.28 -7.83
N SER A 126 4.72 3.33 -8.47
CA SER A 126 4.09 2.19 -9.13
C SER A 126 3.68 2.56 -10.56
N PRO A 127 3.35 1.59 -11.42
CA PRO A 127 2.63 1.88 -12.65
C PRO A 127 1.32 2.60 -12.34
N TRP A 128 0.87 3.44 -13.25
CA TRP A 128 -0.50 3.94 -13.21
C TRP A 128 -1.44 2.79 -13.57
N ILE A 129 -2.44 2.55 -12.73
CA ILE A 129 -3.51 1.59 -13.02
C ILE A 129 -4.65 2.40 -13.65
N ASP A 130 -4.95 2.12 -14.91
CA ASP A 130 -6.13 2.68 -15.60
C ASP A 130 -7.39 1.92 -15.18
N GLY A 131 -7.79 2.14 -13.94
CA GLY A 131 -8.95 1.52 -13.32
C GLY A 131 -9.82 2.53 -12.58
N GLU A 132 -11.06 2.11 -12.31
CA GLU A 132 -12.07 2.92 -11.65
C GLU A 132 -12.38 2.37 -10.25
N PRO A 133 -12.86 3.21 -9.31
CA PRO A 133 -13.34 2.74 -8.01
C PRO A 133 -14.43 1.68 -8.15
N ILE A 134 -14.51 0.77 -7.18
CA ILE A 134 -15.55 -0.26 -7.17
C ILE A 134 -16.91 0.39 -6.86
N HIS A 135 -17.84 0.30 -7.80
CA HIS A 135 -19.23 0.70 -7.61
C HIS A 135 -20.17 -0.48 -7.30
N GLN A 136 -19.81 -1.68 -7.73
CA GLN A 136 -20.58 -2.89 -7.50
C GLN A 136 -19.64 -4.07 -7.25
N LEU A 137 -19.93 -4.85 -6.21
CA LEU A 137 -19.26 -6.11 -5.94
C LEU A 137 -19.90 -7.23 -6.77
N THR A 138 -19.14 -7.80 -7.69
CA THR A 138 -19.52 -9.01 -8.43
C THR A 138 -18.92 -10.25 -7.78
N PRO A 139 -19.45 -11.45 -8.02
CA PRO A 139 -18.84 -12.69 -7.51
C PRO A 139 -17.37 -12.85 -7.91
N SER A 140 -16.99 -12.40 -9.12
CA SER A 140 -15.60 -12.42 -9.60
C SER A 140 -14.70 -11.51 -8.76
N LEU A 141 -15.13 -10.25 -8.52
CA LEU A 141 -14.35 -9.30 -7.73
C LEU A 141 -14.22 -9.74 -6.27
N ILE A 142 -15.28 -10.31 -5.70
CA ILE A 142 -15.24 -10.89 -4.34
C ILE A 142 -14.22 -12.03 -4.28
N ALA A 143 -14.21 -12.93 -5.27
CA ALA A 143 -13.24 -14.03 -5.31
C ALA A 143 -11.80 -13.51 -5.40
N GLN A 144 -11.51 -12.56 -6.30
CA GLN A 144 -10.19 -11.94 -6.44
C GLN A 144 -9.73 -11.29 -5.13
N LEU A 145 -10.61 -10.52 -4.49
CA LEU A 145 -10.32 -9.84 -3.22
C LEU A 145 -10.09 -10.84 -2.09
N PHE A 146 -10.98 -11.81 -1.92
CA PHE A 146 -10.93 -12.75 -0.79
C PHE A 146 -9.72 -13.68 -0.90
N THR A 147 -9.42 -14.20 -2.09
CA THR A 147 -8.21 -15.01 -2.30
C THR A 147 -6.94 -14.22 -1.97
N THR A 148 -6.92 -12.92 -2.28
CA THR A 148 -5.78 -12.04 -1.98
C THR A 148 -5.67 -11.75 -0.48
N LEU A 149 -6.79 -11.44 0.19
CA LEU A 149 -6.80 -11.12 1.62
C LEU A 149 -6.53 -12.33 2.50
N GLU A 150 -7.07 -13.50 2.13
CA GLU A 150 -6.73 -14.78 2.77
C GLU A 150 -5.22 -15.06 2.64
N ALA A 151 -4.65 -14.85 1.45
CA ALA A 151 -3.20 -14.99 1.25
C ALA A 151 -2.40 -14.02 2.12
N CYS A 152 -2.84 -12.77 2.27
CA CYS A 152 -2.22 -11.81 3.18
C CYS A 152 -2.26 -12.31 4.63
N GLU A 153 -3.43 -12.74 5.13
CA GLU A 153 -3.57 -13.19 6.51
C GLU A 153 -2.77 -14.47 6.81
N GLU A 154 -2.72 -15.42 5.87
CA GLU A 154 -1.86 -16.61 5.97
C GLU A 154 -0.37 -16.25 6.12
N GLN A 155 0.05 -15.13 5.51
CA GLN A 155 1.41 -14.58 5.62
C GLN A 155 1.57 -13.61 6.80
N GLY A 156 0.57 -13.53 7.68
CA GLY A 156 0.61 -12.67 8.86
C GLY A 156 0.48 -11.20 8.53
N LEU A 157 -0.27 -10.82 7.48
CA LEU A 157 -0.52 -9.45 7.07
C LEU A 157 -2.01 -9.11 7.20
N MET A 158 -2.35 -8.23 8.12
CA MET A 158 -3.73 -7.80 8.38
C MET A 158 -3.99 -6.41 7.81
N GLU A 159 -4.95 -6.27 6.88
CA GLU A 159 -5.38 -4.97 6.31
C GLU A 159 -6.49 -4.32 7.16
N TRP A 160 -6.17 -3.23 7.87
CA TRP A 160 -7.13 -2.54 8.74
C TRP A 160 -7.97 -1.48 8.04
N ASP A 161 -7.53 -0.98 6.88
CA ASP A 161 -8.18 0.07 6.11
C ASP A 161 -8.81 -0.48 4.82
N LEU A 162 -9.27 -1.73 4.85
CA LEU A 162 -10.01 -2.34 3.76
C LEU A 162 -11.30 -1.54 3.49
N CYS A 163 -11.38 -0.86 2.35
CA CYS A 163 -12.57 -0.15 1.89
C CYS A 163 -12.58 -0.01 0.37
N SER A 164 -13.72 0.37 -0.21
CA SER A 164 -13.83 0.58 -1.67
C SER A 164 -12.91 1.68 -2.19
N GLY A 165 -12.54 2.66 -1.34
CA GLY A 165 -11.60 3.73 -1.69
C GLY A 165 -10.15 3.27 -1.91
N ASN A 166 -9.82 2.07 -1.45
CA ASN A 166 -8.50 1.44 -1.59
C ASN A 166 -8.49 0.32 -2.64
N LEU A 167 -9.54 0.25 -3.47
CA LEU A 167 -9.70 -0.73 -4.54
C LEU A 167 -9.98 -0.06 -5.88
N LEU A 168 -9.28 -0.52 -6.93
CA LEU A 168 -9.59 -0.19 -8.32
C LEU A 168 -9.95 -1.46 -9.09
N VAL A 169 -10.76 -1.30 -10.13
CA VAL A 169 -10.99 -2.34 -11.13
C VAL A 169 -10.62 -1.79 -12.49
N ASP A 170 -9.72 -2.48 -13.18
CA ASP A 170 -9.31 -2.08 -14.52
C ASP A 170 -10.29 -2.56 -15.61
N ARG A 171 -10.01 -2.19 -16.85
CA ARG A 171 -10.85 -2.53 -18.00
C ARG A 171 -10.88 -4.03 -18.32
N GLN A 172 -10.00 -4.82 -17.73
CA GLN A 172 -9.95 -6.28 -17.85
C GLN A 172 -10.72 -6.96 -16.71
N GLU A 173 -11.46 -6.20 -15.90
CA GLU A 173 -12.16 -6.68 -14.69
C GLU A 173 -11.21 -7.25 -13.63
N GLN A 174 -9.94 -6.85 -13.66
CA GLN A 174 -8.98 -7.20 -12.62
C GLN A 174 -9.03 -6.17 -11.48
N LEU A 175 -9.16 -6.70 -10.26
CA LEU A 175 -9.11 -5.95 -9.03
C LEU A 175 -7.65 -5.63 -8.66
N TRP A 176 -7.47 -4.41 -8.14
CA TRP A 176 -6.21 -3.90 -7.63
C TRP A 176 -6.42 -3.30 -6.23
N LEU A 177 -5.81 -3.92 -5.22
CA LEU A 177 -5.73 -3.41 -3.85
C LEU A 177 -4.46 -2.56 -3.68
N PHE A 178 -4.61 -1.38 -3.07
CA PHE A 178 -3.54 -0.42 -2.82
C PHE A 178 -3.74 0.30 -1.47
N ASP A 179 -2.76 1.12 -1.08
CA ASP A 179 -2.68 1.82 0.22
C ASP A 179 -2.56 0.89 1.43
N PHE A 180 -1.33 0.46 1.72
CA PHE A 180 -1.00 -0.45 2.82
C PHE A 180 -0.51 0.30 4.06
N GLY A 181 -0.80 1.60 4.17
CA GLY A 181 -0.39 2.43 5.30
C GLY A 181 -0.89 1.92 6.65
N TYR A 182 -1.98 1.15 6.66
CA TYR A 182 -2.59 0.55 7.85
C TYR A 182 -2.62 -0.99 7.82
N MET A 183 -1.84 -1.62 6.93
CA MET A 183 -1.63 -3.07 6.97
C MET A 183 -0.54 -3.41 7.99
N TYR A 184 -0.80 -4.35 8.91
CA TYR A 184 0.11 -4.64 10.02
C TYR A 184 0.48 -6.12 10.12
N PRO A 185 1.71 -6.45 10.55
CA PRO A 185 2.12 -7.82 10.78
C PRO A 185 1.45 -8.42 12.03
N PHE A 186 1.24 -9.74 12.01
CA PHE A 186 0.84 -10.57 13.14
C PHE A 186 1.32 -12.02 12.95
N ASP A 187 1.28 -12.85 13.99
CA ASP A 187 1.54 -14.30 13.91
C ASP A 187 0.21 -15.05 13.73
N PRO A 188 -0.15 -15.51 12.52
CA PRO A 188 -1.45 -16.13 12.26
C PRO A 188 -1.64 -17.49 12.94
N LEU A 189 -0.57 -18.08 13.49
CA LEU A 189 -0.66 -19.34 14.24
C LEU A 189 -0.86 -19.12 15.74
N ARG A 190 -0.72 -17.89 16.23
CA ARG A 190 -0.72 -17.58 17.67
C ARG A 190 -1.59 -16.39 18.05
N GLU A 191 -1.98 -15.57 17.08
CA GLU A 191 -2.68 -14.30 17.28
C GLU A 191 -3.93 -14.27 16.40
N PHE A 192 -4.95 -13.52 16.81
CA PHE A 192 -6.13 -13.31 15.96
C PHE A 192 -5.81 -12.31 14.85
N ASN A 193 -5.16 -11.21 15.19
CA ASN A 193 -4.74 -10.17 14.25
C ASN A 193 -3.56 -9.39 14.85
N SER A 194 -3.22 -8.22 14.28
CA SER A 194 -2.09 -7.41 14.78
C SER A 194 -2.23 -6.83 16.19
N ASN A 195 -3.38 -7.02 16.86
CA ASN A 195 -3.58 -6.72 18.28
C ASN A 195 -3.39 -7.98 19.18
N GLY A 196 -2.86 -9.07 18.62
CA GLY A 196 -2.61 -10.31 19.36
C GLY A 196 -3.91 -11.08 19.61
N LEU A 197 -4.15 -11.44 20.87
CA LEU A 197 -5.35 -12.17 21.31
C LEU A 197 -6.46 -11.27 21.89
N ALA A 198 -6.22 -9.96 21.95
CA ALA A 198 -7.11 -9.03 22.67
C ALA A 198 -8.39 -8.70 21.90
N ASP A 199 -8.31 -8.63 20.56
CA ASP A 199 -9.42 -8.27 19.68
C ASP A 199 -9.69 -9.43 18.71
N PRO A 200 -10.56 -10.39 19.04
CA PRO A 200 -10.83 -11.56 18.20
C PRO A 200 -11.65 -11.23 16.94
N LEU A 201 -12.28 -10.06 16.91
CA LEU A 201 -12.99 -9.53 15.74
C LEU A 201 -12.00 -8.78 14.85
N PHE A 202 -12.39 -8.53 13.59
CA PHE A 202 -11.62 -7.83 12.57
C PHE A 202 -10.58 -8.67 11.84
N HIS A 203 -10.94 -9.87 11.36
CA HIS A 203 -10.31 -10.42 10.17
C HIS A 203 -10.85 -9.70 8.93
N PHE A 204 -10.32 -10.06 7.77
CA PHE A 204 -10.69 -9.40 6.51
C PHE A 204 -12.19 -9.55 6.20
N VAL A 205 -12.84 -10.62 6.65
CA VAL A 205 -14.26 -10.89 6.40
C VAL A 205 -15.15 -9.91 7.16
N GLU A 206 -14.91 -9.67 8.45
CA GLU A 206 -15.69 -8.71 9.24
C GLU A 206 -15.39 -7.27 8.77
N ARG A 207 -14.15 -7.00 8.36
CA ARG A 207 -13.78 -5.71 7.75
C ARG A 207 -14.51 -5.49 6.43
N PHE A 208 -14.58 -6.51 5.58
CA PHE A 208 -15.33 -6.47 4.35
C PHE A 208 -16.82 -6.22 4.62
N GLU A 209 -17.41 -6.96 5.56
CA GLU A 209 -18.82 -6.79 5.90
C GLU A 209 -19.13 -5.34 6.33
N THR A 210 -18.37 -4.82 7.30
CA THR A 210 -18.58 -3.50 7.90
C THR A 210 -18.26 -2.32 6.99
N ARG A 211 -17.58 -2.53 5.86
CA ARG A 211 -17.12 -1.46 4.96
C ARG A 211 -17.81 -1.45 3.61
N PHE A 212 -18.47 -2.53 3.25
CA PHE A 212 -19.13 -2.67 1.95
C PHE A 212 -20.66 -2.84 2.05
N PHE A 213 -21.22 -3.19 3.22
CA PHE A 213 -22.67 -3.36 3.40
C PHE A 213 -23.32 -2.38 4.40
N PHE A 214 -22.54 -1.78 5.30
CA PHE A 214 -23.02 -0.86 6.35
C PHE A 214 -22.34 0.50 6.23
#